data_AF-A0AA47MCR7-F1
#
_entry.id   AF-A0AA47MCR7-F1
#
_cell.length_a   1.000
_cell.length_b   1.000
_cell.length_c   1.000
_cell.angle_alpha   90.00
_cell.angle_beta   90.00
_cell.angle_gamma   90.00
#
_symmetry.space_group_name_H-M   'P 1'
#
loop_
_entity.id
_entity.type
_entity.pdbx_description
1 polymer ?
#
loop_
_entity_poly.entity_id
_entity_poly.type
_entity_poly.pdbx_seq_one_letter_code
_entity_poly.pdbx_strand_id
1 'polypeptide(L)'
;MTKCETPPSSLHIISFKSVTWNFSEKAHGKGAPDGVGATVKRIADTAVQRGKDLQTPEDVYDFLIKQKSTVNFYWISEEDVEKFDEKVPELVPAVKGTMKLHQVISTEPATILYRDISCFCSRPAAADCKCYSPSKVDFRSVSEAPEPPSLNQKGKFIVVNYEGKPFVGQITQVVGDEIEVSCMKQLGAKNVFTWPQPPDLLFYYEADVLSVISEPEPVNSRHSRLTTEDWKKFQAQS
;
A
#
# COMPACT_ATOMS: atom_id res chain seq x y z
N MET A 1 13.71 -43.32 -30.50
CA MET A 1 12.63 -42.39 -30.90
C MET A 1 12.22 -41.60 -29.68
N THR A 2 12.70 -40.37 -29.64
CA THR A 2 12.57 -39.36 -28.59
C THR A 2 11.12 -38.88 -28.51
N LYS A 3 10.49 -38.98 -27.35
CA LYS A 3 9.37 -38.11 -26.99
C LYS A 3 9.89 -37.15 -25.93
N CYS A 4 10.19 -35.93 -26.36
CA CYS A 4 10.37 -34.80 -25.48
C CYS A 4 9.01 -34.52 -24.82
N GLU A 5 8.89 -34.81 -23.54
CA GLU A 5 7.83 -34.25 -22.71
C GLU A 5 8.24 -32.80 -22.41
N THR A 6 7.60 -31.86 -23.08
CA THR A 6 7.68 -30.44 -22.72
C THR A 6 7.02 -30.23 -21.36
N PRO A 7 7.64 -29.50 -20.42
CA PRO A 7 7.02 -29.18 -19.15
C PRO A 7 5.79 -28.29 -19.39
N PRO A 8 4.78 -28.30 -18.51
CA PRO A 8 3.58 -27.50 -18.68
C PRO A 8 3.91 -26.01 -18.50
N SER A 9 4.28 -25.36 -19.59
CA SER A 9 4.35 -23.91 -19.73
C SER A 9 2.94 -23.35 -19.89
N SER A 10 2.22 -23.25 -18.78
CA SER A 10 1.16 -22.26 -18.61
C SER A 10 0.75 -22.28 -17.14
N LEU A 11 1.04 -21.19 -16.45
CA LEU A 11 0.29 -20.79 -15.26
C LEU A 11 -1.17 -20.72 -15.69
N HIS A 12 -1.90 -21.83 -15.55
CA HIS A 12 -3.34 -21.80 -15.48
C HIS A 12 -3.66 -20.86 -14.32
N ILE A 13 -4.07 -19.65 -14.67
CA ILE A 13 -4.74 -18.69 -13.79
C ILE A 13 -5.63 -19.53 -12.91
N ILE A 14 -5.29 -19.63 -11.63
CA ILE A 14 -6.13 -20.29 -10.66
C ILE A 14 -7.45 -19.54 -10.75
N SER A 15 -8.46 -20.16 -11.36
CA SER A 15 -9.77 -19.57 -11.57
C SER A 15 -10.49 -19.61 -10.22
N PHE A 16 -10.02 -18.78 -9.30
CA PHE A 16 -10.62 -18.59 -8.00
C PHE A 16 -12.07 -18.16 -8.23
N LYS A 17 -13.01 -19.06 -7.94
CA LYS A 17 -14.46 -18.76 -8.01
C LYS A 17 -14.87 -17.74 -6.95
N SER A 18 -14.13 -17.71 -5.83
CA SER A 18 -14.33 -16.77 -4.75
C SER A 18 -13.06 -16.66 -3.92
N VAL A 19 -12.75 -15.46 -3.46
CA VAL A 19 -11.66 -15.18 -2.52
C VAL A 19 -12.27 -14.55 -1.27
N THR A 20 -11.74 -14.92 -0.10
CA THR A 20 -12.02 -14.21 1.14
C THR A 20 -10.72 -13.96 1.87
N TRP A 21 -10.48 -12.70 2.18
CA TRP A 21 -9.36 -12.25 2.99
C TRP A 21 -9.88 -11.76 4.33
N ASN A 22 -9.28 -12.21 5.44
CA ASN A 22 -9.69 -11.83 6.78
C ASN A 22 -8.47 -11.35 7.57
N PHE A 23 -8.60 -10.20 8.24
CA PHE A 23 -7.64 -9.62 9.15
C PHE A 23 -8.12 -9.81 10.59
N SER A 24 -7.18 -10.16 11.46
CA SER A 24 -7.42 -10.39 12.89
C SER A 24 -7.40 -9.08 13.71
N GLU A 25 -6.62 -8.09 13.28
CA GLU A 25 -6.46 -6.79 13.91
C GLU A 25 -6.28 -5.68 12.85
N LYS A 26 -6.68 -4.44 13.19
CA LYS A 26 -6.44 -3.26 12.33
C LYS A 26 -4.93 -3.02 12.25
N ALA A 27 -4.40 -2.88 11.04
CA ALA A 27 -3.01 -2.52 10.74
C ALA A 27 -1.89 -3.52 11.15
N HIS A 28 -2.15 -4.58 11.92
CA HIS A 28 -1.18 -5.65 12.19
C HIS A 28 -1.80 -7.04 11.98
N GLY A 29 -1.82 -7.48 10.73
CA GLY A 29 -2.42 -8.76 10.36
C GLY A 29 -1.43 -9.91 10.45
N LYS A 30 -1.25 -10.52 11.62
CA LYS A 30 -0.83 -11.94 11.64
C LYS A 30 -2.06 -12.80 11.34
N GLY A 31 -2.09 -13.40 10.16
CA GLY A 31 -3.17 -14.24 9.65
C GLY A 31 -2.70 -15.65 9.29
N ALA A 32 -3.62 -16.42 8.69
CA ALA A 32 -3.29 -17.74 8.14
C ALA A 32 -2.09 -17.74 7.17
N PRO A 33 -1.89 -16.71 6.32
CA PRO A 33 -0.71 -16.62 5.45
C PRO A 33 0.62 -16.62 6.21
N ASP A 34 0.70 -15.98 7.38
CA ASP A 34 1.91 -15.99 8.21
C ASP A 34 2.25 -17.39 8.72
N GLY A 35 1.24 -18.22 9.00
CA GLY A 35 1.44 -19.62 9.38
C GLY A 35 2.02 -20.47 8.24
N VAL A 36 1.55 -20.23 7.01
CA VAL A 36 2.12 -20.84 5.80
C VAL A 36 3.57 -20.38 5.63
N GLY A 37 3.82 -19.07 5.68
CA GLY A 37 5.15 -18.49 5.58
C GLY A 37 6.11 -19.01 6.65
N ALA A 38 5.67 -19.13 7.90
CA ALA A 38 6.46 -19.70 8.99
C ALA A 38 6.80 -21.17 8.77
N THR A 39 5.89 -21.94 8.16
CA THR A 39 6.13 -23.35 7.81
C THR A 39 7.19 -23.47 6.72
N VAL A 40 7.05 -22.69 5.65
CA VAL A 40 8.03 -22.63 4.54
C VAL A 40 9.40 -22.21 5.05
N LYS A 41 9.46 -21.14 5.85
CA LYS A 41 10.69 -20.64 6.46
C LYS A 41 11.38 -21.71 7.31
N ARG A 42 10.63 -22.41 8.18
CA ARG A 42 11.19 -23.47 9.02
C ARG A 42 11.80 -24.61 8.21
N ILE A 43 11.18 -24.98 7.08
CA ILE A 43 11.69 -26.01 6.18
C ILE A 43 13.02 -25.58 5.56
N ALA A 44 13.11 -24.35 5.05
CA ALA A 44 14.33 -23.78 4.51
C ALA A 44 15.44 -23.65 5.58
N ASP A 45 15.12 -23.08 6.75
CA ASP A 45 16.06 -22.93 7.86
C ASP A 45 16.63 -24.29 8.32
N THR A 46 15.78 -25.32 8.39
CA THR A 46 16.21 -26.68 8.74
C THR A 46 17.18 -27.26 7.71
N ALA A 47 17.00 -26.94 6.43
CA ALA A 47 17.91 -27.38 5.37
C ALA A 47 19.27 -26.72 5.51
N VAL A 48 19.29 -25.40 5.75
CA VAL A 48 20.52 -24.62 5.97
C VAL A 48 21.26 -25.10 7.20
N GLN A 49 20.56 -25.33 8.32
CA GLN A 49 21.15 -25.88 9.54
C GLN A 49 21.76 -27.28 9.35
N ARG A 50 21.28 -28.04 8.35
CA ARG A 50 21.83 -29.35 7.99
C ARG A 50 22.96 -29.28 6.96
N GLY A 51 23.46 -28.07 6.67
CA GLY A 51 24.60 -27.85 5.77
C GLY A 51 24.22 -27.75 4.30
N LYS A 52 22.93 -27.58 3.97
CA LYS A 52 22.51 -27.33 2.59
C LYS A 52 22.59 -25.84 2.28
N ASP A 53 23.18 -25.50 1.14
CA ASP A 53 23.28 -24.12 0.72
C ASP A 53 22.08 -23.71 -0.14
N LEU A 54 21.44 -22.57 0.19
CA LEU A 54 20.26 -22.02 -0.48
C LEU A 54 20.47 -20.51 -0.67
N GLN A 55 21.22 -20.13 -1.68
CA GLN A 55 21.67 -18.73 -1.89
C GLN A 55 20.80 -17.96 -2.87
N THR A 56 20.14 -18.67 -3.80
CA THR A 56 19.30 -18.06 -4.83
C THR A 56 17.81 -18.39 -4.62
N PRO A 57 16.89 -17.55 -5.14
CA PRO A 57 15.46 -17.87 -5.13
C PRO A 57 15.15 -19.21 -5.83
N GLU A 58 15.87 -19.53 -6.90
CA GLU A 58 15.77 -20.78 -7.65
C GLU A 58 16.14 -21.98 -6.78
N ASP A 59 17.26 -21.90 -6.04
CA ASP A 59 17.68 -22.96 -5.11
C ASP A 59 16.60 -23.26 -4.06
N VAL A 60 16.01 -22.20 -3.52
CA VAL A 60 14.94 -22.29 -2.52
C VAL A 60 13.70 -22.94 -3.14
N TYR A 61 13.28 -22.49 -4.32
CA TYR A 61 12.13 -23.04 -5.03
C TYR A 61 12.32 -24.54 -5.34
N ASP A 62 13.44 -24.89 -5.98
CA ASP A 62 13.81 -26.26 -6.34
C ASP A 62 13.88 -27.18 -5.12
N PHE A 63 14.37 -26.65 -3.99
CA PHE A 63 14.41 -27.40 -2.76
C PHE A 63 13.01 -27.66 -2.20
N LEU A 64 12.15 -26.64 -2.18
CA LEU A 64 10.82 -26.69 -1.58
C LEU A 64 9.86 -27.59 -2.37
N ILE A 65 9.88 -27.55 -3.71
CA ILE A 65 9.04 -28.43 -4.54
C ILE A 65 9.39 -29.91 -4.40
N LYS A 66 10.63 -30.23 -4.01
CA LYS A 66 11.10 -31.61 -3.76
C LYS A 66 10.66 -32.10 -2.37
N GLN A 67 10.22 -31.21 -1.48
CA GLN A 67 9.72 -31.61 -0.17
C GLN A 67 8.27 -32.11 -0.26
N LYS A 68 7.94 -33.15 0.52
CA LYS A 68 6.54 -33.53 0.74
C LYS A 68 5.90 -32.50 1.67
N SER A 69 5.21 -31.52 1.07
CA SER A 69 4.47 -30.49 1.78
C SER A 69 3.02 -30.45 1.32
N THR A 70 2.12 -30.02 2.20
CA THR A 70 0.74 -29.64 1.83
C THR A 70 0.67 -28.25 1.21
N VAL A 71 1.77 -27.48 1.28
CA VAL A 71 1.92 -26.17 0.63
C VAL A 71 2.37 -26.37 -0.80
N ASN A 72 1.61 -25.79 -1.74
CA ASN A 72 1.98 -25.75 -3.15
C ASN A 72 2.86 -24.51 -3.42
N PHE A 73 3.95 -24.71 -4.14
CA PHE A 73 4.87 -23.64 -4.52
C PHE A 73 4.73 -23.36 -6.01
N TYR A 74 4.75 -22.08 -6.38
CA TYR A 74 4.68 -21.63 -7.77
C TYR A 74 5.81 -20.65 -8.02
N TRP A 75 6.53 -20.85 -9.12
CA TRP A 75 7.52 -19.89 -9.60
C TRP A 75 6.80 -18.81 -10.42
N ILE A 76 7.13 -17.55 -10.16
CA ILE A 76 6.60 -16.40 -10.89
C ILE A 76 7.82 -15.72 -11.52
N SER A 77 7.88 -15.72 -12.86
CA SER A 77 8.97 -15.06 -13.58
C SER A 77 8.71 -13.57 -13.74
N GLU A 78 9.76 -12.81 -14.07
CA GLU A 78 9.64 -11.37 -14.40
C GLU A 78 8.68 -11.15 -15.58
N GLU A 79 8.75 -12.00 -16.61
CA GLU A 79 7.80 -11.97 -17.73
C GLU A 79 6.34 -12.21 -17.30
N ASP A 80 6.11 -12.98 -16.23
CA ASP A 80 4.76 -13.18 -15.70
C ASP A 80 4.27 -11.91 -15.01
N VAL A 81 5.14 -11.25 -14.24
CA VAL A 81 4.82 -9.98 -13.56
C VAL A 81 4.47 -8.90 -14.58
N GLU A 82 5.28 -8.71 -15.61
CA GLU A 82 5.04 -7.72 -16.67
C GLU A 82 3.68 -7.93 -17.36
N LYS A 83 3.33 -9.19 -17.68
CA LYS A 83 2.02 -9.54 -18.27
C LYS A 83 0.85 -9.25 -17.33
N PHE A 84 1.07 -9.19 -16.03
CA PHE A 84 0.04 -8.83 -15.06
C PHE A 84 -0.06 -7.32 -14.89
N ASP A 85 1.06 -6.61 -14.86
CA ASP A 85 1.10 -5.15 -14.80
C ASP A 85 0.36 -4.52 -15.99
N GLU A 86 0.53 -5.07 -17.21
CA GLU A 86 -0.24 -4.67 -18.40
C GLU A 86 -1.77 -4.84 -18.25
N LYS A 87 -2.23 -5.72 -17.36
CA LYS A 87 -3.66 -6.01 -17.13
C LYS A 87 -4.26 -5.20 -15.99
N VAL A 88 -3.43 -4.56 -15.17
CA VAL A 88 -3.91 -3.69 -14.09
C VAL A 88 -4.30 -2.34 -14.72
N PRO A 89 -5.54 -1.87 -14.52
CA PRO A 89 -5.94 -0.54 -15.00
C PRO A 89 -5.04 0.55 -14.41
N GLU A 90 -4.67 1.55 -15.22
CA GLU A 90 -3.88 2.72 -14.75
C GLU A 90 -4.55 3.45 -13.59
N LEU A 91 -5.88 3.41 -13.51
CA LEU A 91 -6.67 4.02 -12.45
C LEU A 91 -7.56 2.97 -11.78
N VAL A 92 -7.24 2.63 -10.53
CA VAL A 92 -8.07 1.78 -9.67
C VAL A 92 -8.67 2.66 -8.58
N PRO A 93 -10.00 2.80 -8.48
CA PRO A 93 -10.61 3.66 -7.47
C PRO A 93 -10.29 3.16 -6.06
N ALA A 94 -9.85 4.08 -5.20
CA ALA A 94 -9.50 3.77 -3.83
C ALA A 94 -10.73 3.31 -3.01
N VAL A 95 -10.58 2.22 -2.29
CA VAL A 95 -11.60 1.75 -1.34
C VAL A 95 -11.45 2.54 -0.05
N LYS A 96 -12.41 3.42 0.25
CA LYS A 96 -12.34 4.28 1.45
C LYS A 96 -12.27 3.44 2.73
N GLY A 97 -11.39 3.85 3.65
CA GLY A 97 -11.30 3.27 4.99
C GLY A 97 -10.64 1.89 5.03
N THR A 98 -9.71 1.58 4.12
CA THR A 98 -8.94 0.31 4.08
C THR A 98 -8.40 -0.12 5.45
N MET A 99 -7.93 0.83 6.27
CA MET A 99 -7.39 0.58 7.62
C MET A 99 -8.43 0.08 8.65
N LYS A 100 -9.73 0.22 8.36
CA LYS A 100 -10.83 -0.27 9.22
C LYS A 100 -11.33 -1.65 8.78
N LEU A 101 -10.93 -2.09 7.60
CA LEU A 101 -11.43 -3.33 7.00
C LEU A 101 -10.83 -4.53 7.69
N HIS A 102 -11.68 -5.42 8.17
CA HIS A 102 -11.27 -6.71 8.70
C HIS A 102 -11.59 -7.86 7.76
N GLN A 103 -12.47 -7.68 6.79
CA GLN A 103 -12.79 -8.75 5.84
C GLN A 103 -13.06 -8.19 4.45
N VAL A 104 -12.48 -8.84 3.44
CA VAL A 104 -12.68 -8.56 2.02
C VAL A 104 -13.09 -9.87 1.34
N ILE A 105 -14.15 -9.83 0.54
CA ILE A 105 -14.72 -10.97 -0.17
C ILE A 105 -14.85 -10.57 -1.64
N SER A 106 -14.41 -11.42 -2.56
CA SER A 106 -14.65 -11.24 -3.99
C SER A 106 -15.20 -12.54 -4.55
N THR A 107 -16.39 -12.49 -5.14
CA THR A 107 -17.06 -13.64 -5.79
C THR A 107 -17.24 -13.43 -7.29
N GLU A 108 -17.06 -12.20 -7.75
CA GLU A 108 -17.23 -11.80 -9.14
C GLU A 108 -16.07 -10.89 -9.56
N PRO A 109 -15.61 -10.94 -10.81
CA PRO A 109 -14.58 -10.04 -11.30
C PRO A 109 -14.92 -8.57 -11.07
N ALA A 110 -13.93 -7.74 -10.77
CA ALA A 110 -14.11 -6.30 -10.57
C ALA A 110 -15.14 -5.92 -9.48
N THR A 111 -15.50 -6.83 -8.58
CA THR A 111 -16.40 -6.55 -7.47
C THR A 111 -15.82 -7.08 -6.17
N ILE A 112 -15.84 -6.22 -5.15
CA ILE A 112 -15.49 -6.61 -3.79
C ILE A 112 -16.64 -6.27 -2.84
N LEU A 113 -16.76 -7.11 -1.83
CA LEU A 113 -17.56 -6.90 -0.63
C LEU A 113 -16.58 -6.76 0.53
N TYR A 114 -16.81 -5.82 1.43
CA TYR A 114 -15.95 -5.65 2.60
C TYR A 114 -16.75 -5.39 3.87
N ARG A 115 -16.12 -5.67 5.01
CA ARG A 115 -16.66 -5.40 6.35
C ARG A 115 -15.60 -4.81 7.26
N ASP A 116 -16.05 -3.93 8.14
CA ASP A 116 -15.25 -3.42 9.27
C ASP A 116 -15.10 -4.46 10.38
N ILE A 117 -15.83 -5.58 10.34
CA ILE A 117 -15.72 -6.69 11.29
C ILE A 117 -15.87 -8.02 10.53
N SER A 118 -14.92 -8.93 10.73
CA SER A 118 -14.94 -10.26 10.12
C SER A 118 -16.13 -11.10 10.59
N CYS A 119 -16.86 -11.68 9.65
CA CYS A 119 -17.93 -12.63 9.91
C CYS A 119 -17.54 -14.04 9.44
N PHE A 120 -17.85 -15.05 10.26
CA PHE A 120 -17.61 -16.46 9.98
C PHE A 120 -18.87 -17.34 10.11
N CYS A 121 -20.07 -16.75 10.06
CA CYS A 121 -21.35 -17.46 10.23
C CYS A 121 -21.58 -18.57 9.20
N SER A 122 -20.88 -18.53 8.07
CA SER A 122 -20.84 -19.60 7.07
C SER A 122 -19.43 -19.63 6.49
N ARG A 123 -18.82 -20.83 6.39
CA ARG A 123 -17.55 -21.02 5.68
C ARG A 123 -17.80 -21.87 4.43
N PRO A 124 -17.40 -21.41 3.23
CA PRO A 124 -16.78 -20.12 2.91
C PRO A 124 -17.73 -18.94 3.20
N ALA A 125 -17.16 -17.74 3.46
CA ALA A 125 -17.93 -16.55 3.81
C ALA A 125 -18.94 -16.25 2.68
N ALA A 126 -20.23 -16.50 2.95
CA ALA A 126 -21.27 -16.25 1.97
C ALA A 126 -21.34 -14.75 1.68
N ALA A 127 -21.30 -14.38 0.40
CA ALA A 127 -21.58 -13.02 -0.06
C ALA A 127 -22.95 -12.54 0.46
N ASP A 128 -23.90 -13.45 0.63
CA ASP A 128 -25.27 -13.19 1.10
C ASP A 128 -25.39 -12.99 2.62
N CYS A 129 -24.30 -13.12 3.37
CA CYS A 129 -24.32 -12.92 4.81
C CYS A 129 -24.47 -11.41 5.14
N LYS A 130 -25.52 -11.06 5.90
CA LYS A 130 -25.81 -9.66 6.26
C LYS A 130 -25.19 -9.20 7.58
N CYS A 131 -24.41 -10.05 8.26
CA CYS A 131 -23.75 -9.68 9.51
C CYS A 131 -22.80 -8.49 9.32
N TYR A 132 -22.83 -7.57 10.28
CA TYR A 132 -21.98 -6.37 10.33
C TYR A 132 -22.04 -5.49 9.08
N SER A 133 -23.18 -5.50 8.37
CA SER A 133 -23.50 -4.57 7.27
C SER A 133 -22.39 -4.47 6.20
N PRO A 134 -22.19 -5.52 5.36
CA PRO A 134 -21.17 -5.49 4.32
C PRO A 134 -21.43 -4.37 3.30
N SER A 135 -20.35 -3.71 2.91
CA SER A 135 -20.33 -2.72 1.84
C SER A 135 -19.86 -3.37 0.53
N LYS A 136 -20.37 -2.88 -0.61
CA LYS A 136 -20.03 -3.38 -1.95
C LYS A 136 -19.40 -2.27 -2.77
N VAL A 137 -18.30 -2.58 -3.46
CA VAL A 137 -17.67 -1.70 -4.45
C VAL A 137 -17.57 -2.46 -5.77
N ASP A 138 -18.03 -1.82 -6.85
CA ASP A 138 -17.87 -2.29 -8.22
C ASP A 138 -16.84 -1.40 -8.92
N PHE A 139 -15.77 -2.01 -9.41
CA PHE A 139 -14.67 -1.36 -10.11
C PHE A 139 -14.97 -1.17 -11.61
N ARG A 140 -16.09 -1.70 -12.14
CA ARG A 140 -16.51 -1.50 -13.54
C ARG A 140 -17.13 -0.14 -13.78
N SER A 141 -17.73 0.47 -12.76
CA SER A 141 -18.27 1.83 -12.83
C SER A 141 -17.15 2.85 -12.65
N VAL A 142 -16.22 2.88 -13.61
CA VAL A 142 -15.36 4.04 -13.80
C VAL A 142 -16.27 5.12 -14.39
N SER A 143 -16.95 5.88 -13.53
CA SER A 143 -17.35 7.23 -13.93
C SER A 143 -16.05 7.93 -14.28
N GLU A 144 -15.97 8.52 -15.48
CA GLU A 144 -14.88 9.40 -15.92
C GLU A 144 -14.37 10.20 -14.71
N ALA A 145 -13.24 9.76 -14.17
CA ALA A 145 -12.55 10.54 -13.16
C ALA A 145 -12.12 11.82 -13.88
N PRO A 146 -12.27 12.99 -13.25
CA PRO A 146 -11.76 14.22 -13.83
C PRO A 146 -10.29 13.98 -14.18
N GLU A 147 -9.87 14.45 -15.36
CA GLU A 147 -8.48 14.39 -15.81
C GLU A 147 -7.53 14.66 -14.64
N PRO A 148 -6.45 13.87 -14.49
CA PRO A 148 -5.51 14.06 -13.40
C PRO A 148 -5.13 15.55 -13.35
N PRO A 149 -5.30 16.25 -12.22
CA PRO A 149 -4.88 17.64 -12.13
C PRO A 149 -3.38 17.65 -12.43
N SER A 150 -3.05 18.24 -13.56
CA SER A 150 -1.70 18.30 -14.13
C SER A 150 -0.64 18.45 -13.04
N LEU A 151 0.27 17.48 -12.98
CA LEU A 151 1.34 17.35 -12.01
C LEU A 151 2.34 18.53 -12.14
N ASN A 152 1.98 19.69 -11.59
CA ASN A 152 2.84 20.86 -11.40
C ASN A 152 2.75 21.32 -9.94
N GLN A 153 2.80 20.36 -9.01
CA GLN A 153 2.84 20.63 -7.57
C GLN A 153 4.24 20.44 -6.97
N LYS A 154 5.14 19.72 -7.64
CA LYS A 154 6.53 19.55 -7.21
C LYS A 154 7.19 20.91 -6.99
N GLY A 155 7.81 21.08 -5.82
CA GLY A 155 8.47 22.32 -5.41
C GLY A 155 7.55 23.36 -4.75
N LYS A 156 6.23 23.18 -4.75
CA LYS A 156 5.31 24.06 -4.02
C LYS A 156 5.41 23.83 -2.52
N PHE A 157 5.17 24.90 -1.77
CA PHE A 157 5.13 24.87 -0.31
C PHE A 157 3.70 24.79 0.17
N ILE A 158 3.47 23.98 1.20
CA ILE A 158 2.16 23.69 1.74
C ILE A 158 2.18 23.63 3.26
N VAL A 159 1.00 23.76 3.85
CA VAL A 159 0.72 23.41 5.24
C VAL A 159 -0.07 22.11 5.24
N VAL A 160 0.45 21.08 5.91
CA VAL A 160 -0.16 19.75 6.03
C VAL A 160 -0.56 19.48 7.47
N ASN A 161 -1.67 18.77 7.68
CA ASN A 161 -2.09 18.30 8.98
C ASN A 161 -1.50 16.91 9.25
N TYR A 162 -0.84 16.73 10.39
CA TYR A 162 -0.41 15.43 10.88
C TYR A 162 -0.77 15.27 12.35
N GLU A 163 -1.57 14.25 12.66
CA GLU A 163 -2.06 13.97 14.03
C GLU A 163 -2.69 15.19 14.73
N GLY A 164 -3.41 16.02 13.96
CA GLY A 164 -4.07 17.23 14.47
C GLY A 164 -3.14 18.41 14.70
N LYS A 165 -1.93 18.39 14.14
CA LYS A 165 -0.96 19.50 14.19
C LYS A 165 -0.58 19.94 12.78
N PRO A 166 -0.49 21.25 12.50
CA PRO A 166 -0.05 21.74 11.20
C PRO A 166 1.48 21.73 11.10
N PHE A 167 1.98 21.32 9.94
CA PHE A 167 3.38 21.34 9.56
C PHE A 167 3.56 22.05 8.23
N VAL A 168 4.63 22.83 8.12
CA VAL A 168 5.03 23.49 6.87
C VAL A 168 5.98 22.57 6.12
N GLY A 169 5.79 22.39 4.82
CA GLY A 169 6.69 21.57 4.03
C GLY A 169 6.69 21.88 2.54
N GLN A 170 7.62 21.26 1.81
CA GLN A 170 7.75 21.36 0.37
C GLN A 170 7.48 20.01 -0.27
N ILE A 171 6.66 20.00 -1.33
CA ILE A 171 6.36 18.79 -2.10
C ILE A 171 7.60 18.37 -2.90
N THR A 172 8.16 17.21 -2.59
CA THR A 172 9.34 16.65 -3.26
C THR A 172 8.95 15.81 -4.47
N GLN A 173 7.89 15.02 -4.33
CA GLN A 173 7.31 14.19 -5.38
C GLN A 173 5.83 13.91 -5.13
N VAL A 174 5.13 13.52 -6.19
CA VAL A 174 3.74 13.06 -6.16
C VAL A 174 3.73 11.65 -6.73
N VAL A 175 3.17 10.70 -5.99
CA VAL A 175 3.11 9.28 -6.35
C VAL A 175 1.66 8.83 -6.24
N GLY A 176 0.97 8.75 -7.38
CA GLY A 176 -0.47 8.50 -7.39
C GLY A 176 -1.24 9.62 -6.69
N ASP A 177 -2.06 9.28 -5.69
CA ASP A 177 -2.87 10.20 -4.88
C ASP A 177 -2.14 10.68 -3.60
N GLU A 178 -0.90 10.23 -3.38
CA GLU A 178 -0.08 10.59 -2.23
C GLU A 178 1.02 11.59 -2.63
N ILE A 179 1.28 12.54 -1.74
CA ILE A 179 2.34 13.54 -1.90
C ILE A 179 3.44 13.29 -0.88
N GLU A 180 4.68 13.20 -1.34
CA GLU A 180 5.84 13.21 -0.45
C GLU A 180 6.20 14.66 -0.14
N VAL A 181 6.32 14.96 1.15
CA VAL A 181 6.56 16.31 1.63
C VAL A 181 7.76 16.28 2.57
N SER A 182 8.75 17.11 2.26
CA SER A 182 9.83 17.45 3.19
C SER A 182 9.29 18.48 4.17
N CYS A 183 9.27 18.16 5.46
CA CYS A 183 8.68 19.01 6.51
C CYS A 183 9.74 19.86 7.23
N MET A 184 9.38 21.12 7.53
CA MET A 184 10.16 22.03 8.34
C MET A 184 9.78 21.91 9.82
N LYS A 185 10.77 22.07 10.69
CA LYS A 185 10.54 22.17 12.14
C LYS A 185 10.32 23.62 12.54
N GLN A 186 9.20 23.90 13.20
CA GLN A 186 8.95 25.19 13.81
C GLN A 186 9.78 25.39 15.09
N LEU A 187 10.38 26.56 15.25
CA LEU A 187 11.16 26.93 16.44
C LEU A 187 10.25 27.57 17.50
N GLY A 188 9.70 26.73 18.38
CA GLY A 188 8.73 27.16 19.39
C GLY A 188 7.43 27.66 18.75
N ALA A 189 6.79 28.68 19.33
CA ALA A 189 5.56 29.27 18.80
C ALA A 189 5.80 30.46 17.85
N LYS A 190 7.05 30.64 17.36
CA LYS A 190 7.43 31.79 16.53
C LYS A 190 7.25 31.46 15.04
N ASN A 191 7.11 32.50 14.22
CA ASN A 191 7.18 32.38 12.76
C ASN A 191 8.63 32.19 12.29
N VAL A 192 9.23 31.07 12.70
CA VAL A 192 10.62 30.69 12.38
C VAL A 192 10.65 29.18 12.20
N PHE A 193 11.13 28.74 11.05
CA PHE A 193 11.16 27.36 10.61
C PHE A 193 12.56 26.98 10.17
N THR A 194 12.93 25.72 10.34
CA THR A 194 14.24 25.19 9.91
C THR A 194 14.07 23.83 9.26
N TRP A 195 14.90 23.57 8.25
CA TRP A 195 14.99 22.25 7.64
C TRP A 195 15.76 21.30 8.57
N PRO A 196 15.17 20.17 8.98
CA PRO A 196 15.88 19.19 9.79
C PRO A 196 17.01 18.52 8.99
N GLN A 197 18.01 18.04 9.72
CA GLN A 197 19.12 17.25 9.19
C GLN A 197 19.26 16.00 10.08
N PRO A 198 18.90 14.80 9.59
CA PRO A 198 18.45 14.47 8.21
C PRO A 198 17.09 15.08 7.85
N PRO A 199 16.77 15.22 6.54
CA PRO A 199 15.46 15.69 6.08
C PRO A 199 14.32 14.81 6.61
N ASP A 200 13.22 15.44 6.98
CA ASP A 200 12.01 14.78 7.48
C ASP A 200 11.04 14.61 6.30
N LEU A 201 11.04 13.42 5.72
CA LEU A 201 10.28 13.06 4.52
C LEU A 201 9.13 12.14 4.90
N LEU A 202 7.92 12.52 4.55
CA LEU A 202 6.72 11.73 4.84
C LEU A 202 5.72 11.83 3.68
N PHE A 203 4.93 10.77 3.50
CA PHE A 203 3.82 10.75 2.55
C PHE A 203 2.53 11.21 3.23
N TYR A 204 1.80 12.08 2.54
CA TYR A 204 0.52 12.64 2.98
C TYR A 204 -0.52 12.44 1.88
N TYR A 205 -1.80 12.41 2.26
CA TYR A 205 -2.90 12.50 1.30
C TYR A 205 -3.20 13.95 0.95
N GLU A 206 -3.69 14.21 -0.26
CA GLU A 206 -4.16 15.56 -0.65
C GLU A 206 -5.21 16.12 0.32
N ALA A 207 -6.03 15.25 0.92
CA ALA A 207 -7.04 15.63 1.91
C ALA A 207 -6.47 16.19 3.22
N ASP A 208 -5.20 15.90 3.53
CA ASP A 208 -4.49 16.41 4.71
C ASP A 208 -3.78 17.75 4.42
N VAL A 209 -3.77 18.20 3.17
CA VAL A 209 -3.24 19.51 2.78
C VAL A 209 -4.24 20.59 3.19
N LEU A 210 -3.83 21.41 4.15
CA LEU A 210 -4.67 22.49 4.67
C LEU A 210 -4.63 23.74 3.79
N SER A 211 -3.46 24.08 3.26
CA SER A 211 -3.30 25.23 2.35
C SER A 211 -1.99 25.20 1.57
N VAL A 212 -2.00 25.81 0.38
CA VAL A 212 -0.79 26.14 -0.38
C VAL A 212 -0.30 27.52 0.05
N ILE A 213 1.01 27.63 0.29
CA ILE A 213 1.67 28.84 0.77
C ILE A 213 2.80 29.25 -0.19
N SER A 214 3.28 30.48 -0.02
CA SER A 214 4.46 30.95 -0.74
C SER A 214 5.72 30.29 -0.19
N GLU A 215 6.80 30.29 -0.97
CA GLU A 215 8.12 29.87 -0.48
C GLU A 215 8.50 30.69 0.77
N PRO A 216 8.87 30.02 1.89
CA PRO A 216 9.29 30.70 3.11
C PRO A 216 10.50 31.61 2.88
N GLU A 217 10.41 32.86 3.32
CA GLU A 217 11.48 33.85 3.20
C GLU A 217 12.67 33.47 4.10
N PRO A 218 13.91 33.50 3.60
CA PRO A 218 15.08 33.25 4.42
C PRO A 218 15.28 34.37 5.46
N VAL A 219 15.35 33.99 6.74
CA VAL A 219 15.75 34.90 7.83
C VAL A 219 17.27 34.91 7.97
N ASN A 220 17.89 33.74 7.83
CA ASN A 220 19.33 33.53 7.75
C ASN A 220 19.61 32.22 7.00
N SER A 221 20.86 31.78 6.91
CA SER A 221 21.23 30.57 6.18
C SER A 221 20.61 29.26 6.69
N ARG A 222 20.05 29.23 7.91
CA ARG A 222 19.47 28.03 8.54
C ARG A 222 17.99 28.14 8.88
N HIS A 223 17.42 29.35 8.81
CA HIS A 223 16.06 29.62 9.26
C HIS A 223 15.30 30.41 8.20
N SER A 224 14.04 30.03 8.01
CA SER A 224 13.09 30.72 7.14
C SER A 224 11.85 31.11 7.93
N ARG A 225 11.04 32.01 7.37
CA ARG A 225 9.77 32.46 7.95
C ARG A 225 8.68 32.48 6.88
N LEU A 226 7.44 32.29 7.28
CA LEU A 226 6.28 32.50 6.41
C LEU A 226 6.01 33.99 6.23
N THR A 227 5.36 34.35 5.13
CA THR A 227 4.79 35.69 4.94
C THR A 227 3.75 35.99 6.04
N THR A 228 3.44 37.26 6.27
CA THR A 228 2.44 37.65 7.30
C THR A 228 1.07 37.01 7.02
N GLU A 229 0.70 36.83 5.75
CA GLU A 229 -0.56 36.22 5.35
C GLU A 229 -0.54 34.70 5.56
N ASP A 230 0.53 34.03 5.13
CA ASP A 230 0.66 32.57 5.29
C ASP A 230 0.85 32.17 6.75
N TRP A 231 1.49 33.02 7.56
CA TRP A 231 1.58 32.82 9.01
C TRP A 231 0.21 32.88 9.69
N LYS A 232 -0.67 33.80 9.27
CA LYS A 232 -2.05 33.84 9.79
C LYS A 232 -2.83 32.57 9.41
N LYS A 233 -2.63 32.05 8.19
CA LYS A 233 -3.24 30.77 7.76
C LYS A 233 -2.76 29.61 8.62
N PHE A 234 -1.45 29.53 8.86
CA PHE A 234 -0.85 28.50 9.71
C PHE A 234 -1.38 28.57 11.16
N GLN A 235 -1.49 29.77 11.73
CA GLN A 235 -2.02 29.94 13.08
C GLN A 235 -3.52 29.61 13.20
N ALA A 236 -4.31 29.85 12.15
CA ALA A 236 -5.73 29.48 12.15
C ALA A 236 -5.96 27.95 12.14
N GLN A 237 -4.90 27.20 11.85
CA GLN A 237 -4.88 25.74 11.73
C GLN A 237 -4.17 25.06 12.92
N SER A 238 -3.59 25.83 13.84
CA SER A 238 -2.79 25.36 14.99
C SER A 238 -3.58 25.24 16.30
#